data_AF-A0A6A5DPK5-F1
#
_entry.id   AF-A0A6A5DPK5-F1
#
_cell.length_a   1.000
_cell.length_b   1.000
_cell.length_c   1.000
_cell.angle_alpha   90.00
_cell.angle_beta   90.00
_cell.angle_gamma   90.00
#
_symmetry.space_group_name_H-M   'P 1'
#
loop_
_entity.id
_entity.type
_entity.pdbx_description
1 polymer ?
#
loop_
_entity_poly.entity_id
_entity_poly.type
_entity_poly.pdbx_seq_one_letter_code
_entity_poly.pdbx_strand_id
1 'polypeptide(L)'
;DRFRCPGPGGFQCALTGLVFVTTQKAELLYNTVQWDESLLQSAGRMAAGPLYDIKCSEKAAVCQLHFPHCEIIDAPLPDGLLSVVHITDDGMSILEPLEITDTHVVVNVPHLSVLGLIWDVVKRLWTIPVSGQIMLFLGPLNPATQRQNLNVLLLPRNIPLSTVSEQYQQSRNIRVPSKCKLIKDQSYTVQCPQAVKIQPKFQLGQIHGGMSQQRTVIPQKTC
;
A
#
# COMPACT_ATOMS: atom_id res chain seq x y z
N ASP A 1 5.14 14.61 1.90
CA ASP A 1 6.26 14.48 0.95
C ASP A 1 6.23 15.54 -0.14
N ARG A 2 7.41 16.00 -0.57
CA ARG A 2 7.60 16.87 -1.75
C ARG A 2 8.10 16.02 -2.91
N PHE A 3 7.50 16.17 -4.08
CA PHE A 3 7.89 15.45 -5.28
C PHE A 3 8.01 16.40 -6.47
N ARG A 4 9.10 16.31 -7.23
CA ARG A 4 9.42 17.23 -8.32
C ARG A 4 9.36 16.51 -9.65
N CYS A 5 8.53 17.03 -10.55
CA CYS A 5 8.47 16.60 -11.94
C CYS A 5 9.21 17.63 -12.80
N PRO A 6 10.31 17.26 -13.48
CA PRO A 6 11.17 18.20 -14.20
C PRO A 6 10.52 18.79 -15.46
N GLY A 7 9.45 18.19 -16.00
CA GLY A 7 8.82 18.59 -17.25
C GLY A 7 7.67 17.68 -17.61
N PRO A 8 7.26 17.65 -18.90
CA PRO A 8 6.26 16.71 -19.39
C PRO A 8 6.73 15.25 -19.26
N GLY A 9 5.87 14.34 -18.81
CA GLY A 9 6.17 12.91 -18.69
C GLY A 9 5.55 12.24 -17.46
N GLY A 10 5.76 10.92 -17.33
CA GLY A 10 5.35 10.14 -16.16
C GLY A 10 6.49 9.97 -15.16
N PHE A 11 6.24 10.32 -13.89
CA PHE A 11 7.25 10.28 -12.83
C PHE A 11 6.75 9.47 -11.64
N GLN A 12 7.42 8.34 -11.36
CA GLN A 12 7.06 7.44 -10.28
C GLN A 12 7.78 7.80 -8.98
N CYS A 13 7.03 7.92 -7.89
CA CYS A 13 7.62 8.00 -6.56
C CYS A 13 8.10 6.62 -6.11
N ALA A 14 9.40 6.49 -5.82
CA ALA A 14 10.00 5.23 -5.36
C ALA A 14 9.50 4.78 -3.98
N LEU A 15 8.98 5.70 -3.15
CA LEU A 15 8.50 5.39 -1.80
C LEU A 15 7.09 4.80 -1.80
N THR A 16 6.20 5.35 -2.62
CA THR A 16 4.77 5.00 -2.63
C THR A 16 4.36 4.21 -3.86
N GLY A 17 5.12 4.26 -4.94
CA GLY A 17 4.75 3.71 -6.24
C GLY A 17 3.78 4.59 -7.03
N LEU A 18 3.26 5.68 -6.45
CA LEU A 18 2.36 6.61 -7.14
C LEU A 18 3.07 7.26 -8.34
N VAL A 19 2.43 7.27 -9.50
CA VAL A 19 2.94 7.93 -10.72
C VAL A 19 2.15 9.20 -10.98
N PHE A 20 2.88 10.29 -11.22
CA PHE A 20 2.32 11.56 -11.65
C PHE A 20 2.65 11.77 -13.13
N VAL A 21 1.62 11.92 -13.96
CA VAL A 21 1.81 12.30 -15.38
C VAL A 21 1.58 13.79 -15.50
N THR A 22 2.64 14.50 -15.88
CA THR A 22 2.63 15.95 -15.99
C THR A 22 2.76 16.42 -17.42
N THR A 23 2.18 17.58 -17.72
CA THR A 23 2.28 18.27 -19.03
C THR A 23 3.35 19.36 -19.03
N GLN A 24 3.88 19.70 -17.85
CA GLN A 24 4.88 20.74 -17.63
C GLN A 24 5.67 20.45 -16.34
N LYS A 25 6.66 21.29 -16.03
CA LYS A 25 7.36 21.24 -14.75
C LYS A 25 6.37 21.49 -13.61
N ALA A 26 6.45 20.69 -12.55
CA ALA A 26 5.55 20.76 -11.41
C ALA A 26 6.26 20.41 -10.11
N GLU A 27 5.85 21.04 -9.01
CA GLU A 27 6.16 20.59 -7.66
C GLU A 27 4.89 20.17 -6.92
N LEU A 28 4.90 18.93 -6.44
CA LEU A 28 3.78 18.28 -5.77
C LEU A 28 4.06 18.19 -4.28
N LEU A 29 3.02 18.46 -3.50
CA LEU A 29 2.94 18.15 -2.08
C LEU A 29 1.89 17.06 -1.93
N TYR A 30 2.28 15.93 -1.36
CA TYR A 30 1.29 14.90 -1.04
C TYR A 30 1.64 14.16 0.24
N ASN A 31 0.63 13.62 0.90
CA ASN A 31 0.79 12.77 2.07
C ASN A 31 -0.33 11.73 2.13
N THR A 32 -0.05 10.63 2.83
CA THR A 32 -1.10 9.67 3.16
C THR A 32 -2.02 10.26 4.22
N VAL A 33 -3.32 10.08 4.03
CA VAL A 33 -4.36 10.44 5.02
C VAL A 33 -5.14 9.19 5.41
N GLN A 34 -5.88 9.26 6.52
CA GLN A 34 -6.71 8.15 6.98
C GLN A 34 -7.99 8.06 6.16
N TRP A 35 -8.45 6.83 5.93
CA TRP A 35 -9.77 6.58 5.38
C TRP A 35 -10.85 6.86 6.42
N ASP A 36 -11.95 7.46 5.98
CA ASP A 36 -13.21 7.39 6.71
C ASP A 36 -13.88 6.05 6.40
N GLU A 37 -13.74 5.09 7.32
CA GLU A 37 -14.32 3.76 7.16
C GLU A 37 -15.85 3.79 7.13
N SER A 38 -16.49 4.75 7.81
CA SER A 38 -17.95 4.87 7.82
C SER A 38 -18.47 5.34 6.45
N LEU A 39 -17.78 6.29 5.83
CA LEU A 39 -18.06 6.74 4.47
C LEU A 39 -17.93 5.60 3.47
N LEU A 40 -16.83 4.83 3.53
CA LEU A 40 -16.62 3.68 2.65
C LEU A 40 -17.72 2.62 2.82
N GLN A 41 -18.03 2.25 4.06
CA GLN A 41 -19.07 1.25 4.36
C GLN A 41 -20.43 1.68 3.83
N SER A 42 -20.84 2.93 4.05
CA SER A 42 -22.11 3.47 3.55
C SER A 42 -22.20 3.47 2.02
N ALA A 43 -21.06 3.62 1.33
CA ALA A 43 -20.98 3.55 -0.13
C ALA A 43 -20.86 2.12 -0.69
N GLY A 44 -20.85 1.09 0.17
CA GLY A 44 -20.61 -0.30 -0.25
C GLY A 44 -19.20 -0.52 -0.81
N ARG A 45 -18.23 0.26 -0.34
CA ARG A 45 -16.84 0.27 -0.80
C ARG A 45 -15.88 -0.16 0.31
N MET A 46 -14.69 -0.56 -0.11
CA MET A 46 -13.57 -0.87 0.79
C MET A 46 -12.31 -0.19 0.27
N ALA A 47 -11.43 0.25 1.16
CA ALA A 47 -10.12 0.76 0.77
C ALA A 47 -9.31 -0.35 0.08
N ALA A 48 -8.81 -0.08 -1.13
CA ALA A 48 -7.94 -0.96 -1.90
C ALA A 48 -6.47 -0.55 -1.84
N GLY A 49 -6.13 0.47 -1.03
CA GLY A 49 -4.78 0.96 -0.83
C GLY A 49 -4.77 2.25 0.01
N PRO A 50 -3.62 2.96 0.09
CA PRO A 50 -3.53 4.23 0.78
C PRO A 50 -4.41 5.32 0.14
N LEU A 51 -4.89 6.26 0.95
CA LEU A 51 -5.54 7.50 0.53
C LEU A 51 -4.51 8.64 0.54
N TYR A 52 -4.48 9.46 -0.49
CA TYR A 52 -3.49 10.53 -0.67
C TYR A 52 -4.17 11.89 -0.78
N ASP A 53 -3.79 12.84 0.08
CA ASP A 53 -4.05 14.27 -0.15
C ASP A 53 -2.95 14.79 -1.08
N ILE A 54 -3.30 15.23 -2.29
CA ILE A 54 -2.35 15.64 -3.33
C ILE A 54 -2.63 17.09 -3.72
N LYS A 55 -1.57 17.91 -3.69
CA LYS A 55 -1.58 19.33 -4.05
C LYS A 55 -0.42 19.61 -5.00
N CYS A 56 -0.60 20.58 -5.89
CA CYS A 56 0.42 21.02 -6.84
C CYS A 56 0.50 22.54 -6.82
N SER A 57 1.73 23.09 -6.86
CA SER A 57 1.92 24.55 -6.97
C SER A 57 1.36 25.12 -8.27
N GLU A 58 1.42 24.34 -9.34
CA GLU A 58 0.95 24.71 -10.67
C GLU A 58 -0.41 24.07 -10.94
N LYS A 59 -1.44 24.91 -11.14
CA LYS A 59 -2.77 24.43 -11.52
C LYS A 59 -2.69 23.71 -12.87
N ALA A 60 -3.39 22.58 -12.99
CA ALA A 60 -3.51 21.76 -14.20
C ALA A 60 -2.20 21.13 -14.74
N ALA A 61 -1.12 21.11 -13.96
CA ALA A 61 0.14 20.50 -14.40
C ALA A 61 0.08 18.97 -14.44
N VAL A 62 -0.75 18.34 -13.60
CA VAL A 62 -0.97 16.88 -13.58
C VAL A 62 -2.26 16.56 -14.32
N CYS A 63 -2.18 15.69 -15.33
CA CYS A 63 -3.35 15.25 -16.09
C CYS A 63 -3.78 13.81 -15.74
N GLN A 64 -2.86 12.96 -15.32
CA GLN A 64 -3.13 11.57 -14.92
C GLN A 64 -2.37 11.18 -13.66
N LEU A 65 -2.99 10.28 -12.89
CA LEU A 65 -2.37 9.58 -11.79
C LEU A 65 -2.39 8.08 -12.06
N HIS A 66 -1.31 7.38 -11.72
CA HIS A 66 -1.32 5.92 -11.68
C HIS A 66 -1.17 5.45 -10.24
N PHE A 67 -2.22 4.81 -9.72
CA PHE A 67 -2.25 4.30 -8.36
C PHE A 67 -1.78 2.84 -8.32
N PRO A 68 -0.81 2.50 -7.47
CA PRO A 68 -0.37 1.11 -7.34
C PRO A 68 -1.48 0.25 -6.72
N HIS A 69 -1.75 -0.92 -7.30
CA HIS A 69 -2.60 -1.95 -6.72
C HIS A 69 -1.83 -3.24 -6.46
N CYS A 70 -2.50 -4.18 -5.81
CA CYS A 70 -1.97 -5.51 -5.53
C CYS A 70 -2.78 -6.63 -6.17
N GLU A 71 -3.79 -6.35 -7.00
CA GLU A 71 -4.50 -7.42 -7.70
C GLU A 71 -3.59 -8.31 -8.55
N ILE A 72 -3.90 -9.60 -8.59
CA ILE A 72 -3.23 -10.56 -9.46
C ILE A 72 -4.09 -10.70 -10.71
N ILE A 73 -3.59 -10.19 -11.83
CA ILE A 73 -4.29 -10.20 -13.12
C ILE A 73 -3.90 -11.47 -13.89
N ASP A 74 -4.36 -12.62 -13.39
CA ASP A 74 -4.23 -13.90 -14.10
C ASP A 74 -5.40 -14.10 -15.11
N ALA A 75 -6.43 -13.25 -15.04
CA ALA A 75 -7.59 -13.13 -15.92
C ALA A 75 -8.12 -11.69 -15.87
N PRO A 76 -8.99 -11.25 -16.81
CA PRO A 76 -9.63 -9.95 -16.73
C PRO A 76 -10.32 -9.76 -15.38
N LEU A 77 -10.00 -8.66 -14.69
CA LEU A 77 -10.67 -8.31 -13.45
C LEU A 77 -12.16 -8.04 -13.73
N PRO A 78 -13.08 -8.38 -12.81
CA PRO A 78 -14.47 -7.99 -12.93
C PRO A 78 -14.59 -6.47 -13.13
N ASP A 79 -15.37 -6.05 -14.12
CA ASP A 79 -15.62 -4.64 -14.40
C ASP A 79 -16.03 -3.90 -13.14
N GLY A 80 -15.42 -2.75 -12.86
CA GLY A 80 -15.68 -1.95 -11.66
C GLY A 80 -15.35 -2.66 -10.34
N LEU A 81 -14.44 -3.64 -10.33
CA LEU A 81 -13.85 -4.16 -9.08
C LEU A 81 -12.98 -3.09 -8.41
N LEU A 82 -12.15 -2.40 -9.21
CA LEU A 82 -11.28 -1.32 -8.78
C LEU A 82 -11.77 0.00 -9.40
N SER A 83 -11.84 1.03 -8.57
CA SER A 83 -12.08 2.40 -9.00
C SER A 83 -11.25 3.37 -8.16
N VAL A 84 -11.17 4.63 -8.59
CA VAL A 84 -10.51 5.69 -7.82
C VAL A 84 -11.57 6.54 -7.17
N VAL A 85 -11.48 6.72 -5.85
CA VAL A 85 -12.27 7.75 -5.16
C VAL A 85 -11.61 9.11 -5.35
N HIS A 86 -12.43 10.14 -5.47
CA HIS A 86 -12.03 11.53 -5.52
C HIS A 86 -12.89 12.33 -4.55
N ILE A 87 -12.26 12.81 -3.46
CA ILE A 87 -12.92 13.49 -2.35
C ILE A 87 -12.51 14.96 -2.37
N THR A 88 -13.50 15.83 -2.50
CA THR A 88 -13.37 17.29 -2.53
C THR A 88 -14.24 17.92 -1.46
N ASP A 89 -14.21 19.25 -1.36
CA ASP A 89 -15.12 20.00 -0.48
C ASP A 89 -16.61 19.80 -0.86
N ASP A 90 -16.88 19.43 -2.13
CA ASP A 90 -18.22 19.12 -2.63
C ASP A 90 -18.66 17.67 -2.33
N GLY A 91 -17.77 16.85 -1.77
CA GLY A 91 -18.03 15.47 -1.35
C GLY A 91 -17.25 14.41 -2.12
N MET A 92 -17.75 13.17 -2.05
CA MET A 92 -17.12 11.99 -2.64
C MET A 92 -17.66 11.72 -4.04
N SER A 93 -16.75 11.50 -5.00
CA SER A 93 -17.04 11.05 -6.35
C SER A 93 -16.18 9.83 -6.73
N ILE A 94 -16.61 9.08 -7.74
CA ILE A 94 -15.85 7.93 -8.27
C ILE A 94 -15.34 8.30 -9.66
N LEU A 95 -14.05 8.09 -9.88
CA LEU A 95 -13.41 8.18 -11.17
C LEU A 95 -13.19 6.76 -11.70
N GLU A 96 -13.71 6.52 -12.90
CA GLU A 96 -13.51 5.24 -13.58
C GLU A 96 -12.08 5.11 -14.12
N PRO A 97 -11.43 3.96 -13.93
CA PRO A 97 -10.13 3.68 -14.54
C PRO A 97 -10.17 3.82 -16.07
N LEU A 98 -9.12 4.41 -16.63
CA LEU A 98 -8.84 4.33 -18.06
C LEU A 98 -8.25 2.97 -18.43
N GLU A 99 -7.37 2.49 -17.56
CA GLU A 99 -6.62 1.25 -17.73
C GLU A 99 -6.27 0.68 -16.37
N ILE A 100 -6.25 -0.65 -16.27
CA ILE A 100 -5.70 -1.38 -15.14
C ILE A 100 -4.60 -2.29 -15.69
N THR A 101 -3.35 -1.94 -15.39
CA THR A 101 -2.15 -2.70 -15.75
C THR A 101 -1.87 -3.77 -14.71
N ASP A 102 -0.81 -4.57 -14.86
CA ASP A 102 -0.40 -5.57 -13.84
C ASP A 102 -0.10 -4.97 -12.45
N THR A 103 0.13 -3.66 -12.36
CA THR A 103 0.62 -3.03 -11.12
C THR A 103 -0.05 -1.71 -10.77
N HIS A 104 -0.69 -1.04 -11.72
CA HIS A 104 -1.27 0.28 -11.53
C HIS A 104 -2.65 0.43 -12.20
N VAL A 105 -3.51 1.21 -11.53
CA VAL A 105 -4.74 1.77 -12.08
C VAL A 105 -4.43 3.17 -12.61
N VAL A 106 -4.71 3.42 -13.89
CA VAL A 106 -4.50 4.70 -14.56
C VAL A 106 -5.82 5.48 -14.58
N VAL A 107 -5.78 6.75 -14.17
CA VAL A 107 -6.97 7.61 -14.14
C VAL A 107 -6.64 9.04 -14.59
N ASN A 108 -7.53 9.65 -15.37
CA ASN A 108 -7.51 11.09 -15.62
C ASN A 108 -8.02 11.82 -14.38
N VAL A 109 -7.28 12.82 -13.91
CA VAL A 109 -7.70 13.62 -12.75
C VAL A 109 -8.18 15.00 -13.22
N PRO A 110 -9.44 15.38 -12.93
CA PRO A 110 -9.95 16.70 -13.30
C PRO A 110 -9.24 17.81 -12.50
N HIS A 111 -8.94 17.52 -11.23
CA HIS A 111 -8.09 18.31 -10.36
C HIS A 111 -7.52 17.42 -9.25
N LEU A 112 -6.52 17.92 -8.53
CA LEU A 112 -5.90 17.23 -7.41
C LEU A 112 -6.62 17.57 -6.12
N SER A 113 -6.80 16.57 -5.27
CA SER A 113 -7.49 16.63 -3.99
C SER A 113 -7.14 15.37 -3.18
N VAL A 114 -8.08 14.83 -2.42
CA VAL A 114 -7.91 13.56 -1.71
C VAL A 114 -8.36 12.40 -2.62
N LEU A 115 -7.41 11.55 -3.03
CA LEU A 115 -7.64 10.44 -3.96
C LEU A 115 -7.08 9.11 -3.45
N GLY A 116 -7.75 8.00 -3.78
CA GLY A 116 -7.29 6.67 -3.40
C GLY A 116 -8.04 5.55 -4.12
N LEU A 117 -7.50 4.33 -4.06
CA LEU A 117 -8.17 3.18 -4.67
C LEU A 117 -9.21 2.58 -3.73
N ILE A 118 -10.33 2.19 -4.32
CA ILE A 118 -11.42 1.48 -3.64
C ILE A 118 -11.77 0.18 -4.37
N TRP A 119 -12.18 -0.81 -3.60
CA TRP A 119 -12.85 -2.01 -4.08
C TRP A 119 -14.37 -1.88 -3.94
N ASP A 120 -15.07 -2.51 -4.87
CA ASP A 120 -16.46 -2.90 -4.68
C ASP A 120 -16.57 -4.07 -3.68
N VAL A 121 -17.33 -3.88 -2.59
CA VAL A 121 -17.43 -4.90 -1.53
C VAL A 121 -18.04 -6.20 -2.06
N VAL A 122 -19.06 -6.11 -2.93
CA VAL A 122 -19.76 -7.30 -3.45
C VAL A 122 -18.84 -8.09 -4.36
N LYS A 123 -18.12 -7.42 -5.26
CA LYS A 123 -17.17 -8.09 -6.16
C LYS A 123 -15.95 -8.62 -5.40
N ARG A 124 -15.61 -8.02 -4.25
CA ARG A 124 -14.48 -8.44 -3.39
C ARG A 124 -14.83 -9.55 -2.40
N LEU A 125 -16.10 -9.94 -2.26
CA LEU A 125 -16.50 -11.06 -1.37
C LEU A 125 -15.83 -12.39 -1.74
N TRP A 126 -15.46 -12.57 -3.00
CA TRP A 126 -14.67 -13.72 -3.43
C TRP A 126 -13.27 -13.64 -2.81
N THR A 127 -12.78 -14.76 -2.28
CA THR A 127 -11.44 -14.89 -1.68
C THR A 127 -10.34 -14.80 -2.75
N ILE A 128 -10.17 -13.61 -3.34
CA ILE A 128 -9.24 -13.36 -4.45
C ILE A 128 -7.85 -13.08 -3.84
N PRO A 129 -6.82 -13.86 -4.20
CA PRO A 129 -5.46 -13.59 -3.77
C PRO A 129 -4.95 -12.27 -4.35
N VAL A 130 -4.18 -11.54 -3.56
CA VAL A 130 -3.44 -10.35 -4.01
C VAL A 130 -1.95 -10.62 -3.99
N SER A 131 -1.20 -9.89 -4.80
CA SER A 131 0.25 -9.81 -4.69
C SER A 131 0.61 -9.25 -3.32
N GLY A 132 1.28 -10.06 -2.52
CA GLY A 132 1.87 -9.66 -1.25
C GLY A 132 3.32 -9.24 -1.41
N GLN A 133 3.87 -8.74 -0.32
CA GLN A 133 5.29 -8.50 -0.09
C GLN A 133 5.67 -8.89 1.34
N ILE A 134 6.93 -9.25 1.53
CA ILE A 134 7.50 -9.50 2.86
C ILE A 134 8.48 -8.38 3.19
N MET A 135 8.27 -7.72 4.33
CA MET A 135 9.20 -6.74 4.87
C MET A 135 9.86 -7.25 6.15
N LEU A 136 11.17 -7.10 6.23
CA LEU A 136 12.00 -7.57 7.33
C LEU A 136 12.65 -6.40 8.06
N PHE A 137 12.44 -6.31 9.37
CA PHE A 137 13.06 -5.29 10.23
C PHE A 137 13.82 -5.93 11.38
N LEU A 138 15.15 -5.89 11.31
CA LEU A 138 16.03 -6.41 12.35
C LEU A 138 16.27 -5.33 13.42
N GLY A 139 15.72 -5.57 14.61
CA GLY A 139 15.92 -4.72 15.78
C GLY A 139 17.35 -4.76 16.32
N PRO A 140 17.70 -3.82 17.21
CA PRO A 140 19.02 -3.77 17.82
C PRO A 140 19.27 -4.99 18.73
N LEU A 141 20.55 -5.27 18.99
CA LEU A 141 20.96 -6.31 19.94
C LEU A 141 20.53 -5.90 21.35
N ASN A 142 19.80 -6.77 22.03
CA ASN A 142 19.47 -6.59 23.43
C ASN A 142 20.69 -6.98 24.30
N PRO A 143 21.29 -6.05 25.06
CA PRO A 143 22.54 -6.32 25.79
C PRO A 143 22.41 -7.36 26.90
N ALA A 144 21.23 -7.45 27.54
CA ALA A 144 21.00 -8.37 28.65
C ALA A 144 20.83 -9.81 28.18
N THR A 145 20.10 -10.00 27.07
CA THR A 145 19.78 -11.34 26.56
C THR A 145 20.70 -11.80 25.44
N GLN A 146 21.51 -10.90 24.87
CA GLN A 146 22.32 -11.10 23.68
C GLN A 146 21.49 -11.64 22.49
N ARG A 147 20.29 -11.09 22.31
CA ARG A 147 19.34 -11.49 21.25
C ARG A 147 18.85 -10.29 20.46
N GLN A 148 18.52 -10.51 19.19
CA GLN A 148 17.89 -9.53 18.31
C GLN A 148 16.51 -10.00 17.89
N ASN A 149 15.58 -9.05 17.74
CA ASN A 149 14.25 -9.32 17.21
C ASN A 149 14.22 -9.06 15.71
N LEU A 150 13.89 -10.06 14.90
CA LEU A 150 13.52 -9.86 13.50
C LEU A 150 12.00 -9.76 13.38
N ASN A 151 11.51 -8.61 12.90
CA ASN A 151 10.10 -8.41 12.59
C ASN A 151 9.83 -8.76 11.14
N VAL A 152 8.85 -9.64 10.94
CA VAL A 152 8.40 -10.08 9.62
C VAL A 152 6.98 -9.59 9.41
N LEU A 153 6.81 -8.74 8.40
CA LEU A 153 5.52 -8.23 7.97
C LEU A 153 5.15 -8.88 6.63
N LEU A 154 3.96 -9.47 6.57
CA LEU A 154 3.34 -9.88 5.32
C LEU A 154 2.24 -8.86 4.99
N LEU A 155 2.42 -8.12 3.91
CA LEU A 155 1.55 -6.99 3.55
C LEU A 155 1.14 -7.09 2.08
N PRO A 156 0.02 -6.49 1.67
CA PRO A 156 -0.24 -6.24 0.26
C PRO A 156 0.90 -5.43 -0.40
N ARG A 157 1.21 -5.72 -1.67
CA ARG A 157 2.36 -5.10 -2.37
C ARG A 157 2.22 -3.60 -2.58
N ASN A 158 1.00 -3.08 -2.58
CA ASN A 158 0.72 -1.65 -2.73
C ASN A 158 0.74 -0.87 -1.41
N ILE A 159 1.17 -1.49 -0.30
CA ILE A 159 1.46 -0.77 0.94
C ILE A 159 2.87 -0.17 0.86
N PRO A 160 3.02 1.17 0.93
CA PRO A 160 4.32 1.83 0.90
C PRO A 160 5.22 1.44 2.09
N LEU A 161 6.53 1.39 1.85
CA LEU A 161 7.50 1.16 2.93
C LEU A 161 7.46 2.27 3.98
N SER A 162 7.24 3.51 3.54
CA SER A 162 7.16 4.68 4.44
C SER A 162 6.10 4.47 5.52
N THR A 163 4.92 3.94 5.16
CA THR A 163 3.78 3.70 6.06
C THR A 163 4.10 2.76 7.22
N VAL A 164 5.04 1.83 7.05
CA VAL A 164 5.41 0.88 8.12
C VAL A 164 6.76 1.19 8.76
N SER A 165 7.65 1.88 8.04
CA SER A 165 9.01 2.15 8.51
C SER A 165 9.06 3.00 9.78
N GLU A 166 8.09 3.90 9.98
CA GLU A 166 8.00 4.77 11.16
C GLU A 166 7.93 3.99 12.47
N GLN A 167 7.35 2.79 12.45
CA GLN A 167 7.23 1.95 13.63
C GLN A 167 8.51 1.19 13.99
N TYR A 168 9.43 1.12 13.04
CA TYR A 168 10.65 0.33 13.12
C TYR A 168 11.89 1.21 12.91
N GLN A 169 11.82 2.51 13.25
CA GLN A 169 12.92 3.48 13.05
C GLN A 169 14.25 3.04 13.65
N GLN A 170 14.23 2.30 14.76
CA GLN A 170 15.43 1.76 15.42
C GLN A 170 15.90 0.42 14.84
N SER A 171 15.20 -0.12 13.83
CA SER A 171 15.49 -1.40 13.21
C SER A 171 16.10 -1.22 11.83
N ARG A 172 17.01 -2.12 11.46
CA ARG A 172 17.56 -2.20 10.11
C ARG A 172 16.56 -2.91 9.19
N ASN A 173 16.14 -2.24 8.12
CA ASN A 173 15.37 -2.88 7.05
C ASN A 173 16.28 -3.84 6.25
N ILE A 174 15.87 -5.09 6.13
CA ILE A 174 16.54 -6.10 5.29
C ILE A 174 15.72 -6.24 4.01
N ARG A 175 16.30 -5.82 2.88
CA ARG A 175 15.65 -5.94 1.59
C ARG A 175 15.64 -7.39 1.15
N VAL A 176 14.44 -7.91 0.85
CA VAL A 176 14.26 -9.25 0.30
C VAL A 176 13.40 -9.18 -0.96
N PRO A 177 13.78 -9.86 -2.05
CA PRO A 177 12.87 -10.05 -3.16
C PRO A 177 11.79 -11.04 -2.72
N SER A 178 10.53 -10.60 -2.70
CA SER A 178 9.40 -11.46 -2.38
C SER A 178 8.38 -11.47 -3.52
N LYS A 179 8.04 -12.66 -4.02
CA LYS A 179 6.85 -12.92 -4.81
C LYS A 179 5.95 -13.82 -3.98
N CYS A 180 4.91 -13.27 -3.36
CA CYS A 180 3.96 -14.04 -2.56
C CYS A 180 2.52 -13.66 -2.89
N LYS A 181 1.60 -14.60 -2.66
CA LYS A 181 0.16 -14.38 -2.75
C LYS A 181 -0.40 -14.27 -1.34
N LEU A 182 -1.10 -13.18 -1.05
CA LEU A 182 -1.80 -12.94 0.21
C LEU A 182 -3.29 -13.17 -0.01
N ILE A 183 -3.91 -13.94 0.87
CA ILE A 183 -5.31 -14.33 0.81
C ILE A 183 -5.96 -13.84 2.11
N LYS A 184 -7.11 -13.18 1.98
CA LYS A 184 -7.87 -12.69 3.12
C LYS A 184 -8.31 -13.86 4.00
N ASP A 185 -8.21 -13.68 5.32
CA ASP A 185 -8.67 -14.62 6.35
C ASP A 185 -7.96 -15.99 6.32
N GLN A 186 -6.85 -16.11 5.58
CA GLN A 186 -5.96 -17.27 5.63
C GLN A 186 -4.88 -17.11 6.69
N SER A 187 -4.46 -18.21 7.32
CA SER A 187 -3.43 -18.17 8.35
C SER A 187 -2.03 -18.39 7.76
N TYR A 188 -1.08 -17.56 8.17
CA TYR A 188 0.31 -17.63 7.74
C TYR A 188 1.22 -17.94 8.93
N THR A 189 2.26 -18.73 8.68
CA THR A 189 3.26 -19.12 9.69
C THR A 189 4.66 -18.82 9.15
N VAL A 190 5.52 -18.29 10.02
CA VAL A 190 6.94 -18.14 9.73
C VAL A 190 7.69 -19.37 10.22
N GLN A 191 8.52 -19.96 9.37
CA GLN A 191 9.45 -21.02 9.75
C GLN A 191 10.87 -20.47 9.79
N CYS A 192 11.51 -20.59 10.95
CA CYS A 192 12.90 -20.19 11.15
C CYS A 192 13.54 -21.19 12.13
N PRO A 193 14.22 -22.24 11.64
CA PRO A 193 14.80 -23.27 12.49
C PRO A 193 15.79 -22.73 13.54
N GLN A 194 16.44 -21.62 13.24
CA GLN A 194 17.41 -20.95 14.11
C GLN A 194 16.75 -20.03 15.16
N ALA A 195 15.45 -19.77 15.04
CA ALA A 195 14.75 -18.89 15.96
C ALA A 195 14.57 -19.55 17.34
N VAL A 196 14.88 -18.80 18.39
CA VAL A 196 14.64 -19.26 19.77
C VAL A 196 13.15 -19.22 20.12
N LYS A 197 12.39 -18.36 19.45
CA LYS A 197 10.96 -18.14 19.68
C LYS A 197 10.33 -17.58 18.41
N ILE A 198 9.10 -17.97 18.11
CA ILE A 198 8.32 -17.36 17.03
C ILE A 198 6.99 -16.94 17.63
N GLN A 199 6.68 -15.64 17.55
CA GLN A 199 5.41 -15.10 17.99
C GLN A 199 4.88 -14.05 17.00
N PRO A 200 3.57 -14.06 16.70
CA PRO A 200 2.61 -15.10 17.06
C PRO A 200 2.91 -16.42 16.31
N LYS A 201 2.32 -17.55 16.76
CA LYS A 201 2.55 -18.87 16.12
C LYS A 201 1.96 -18.94 14.71
N PHE A 202 0.81 -18.31 14.53
CA PHE A 202 0.16 -18.08 13.26
C PHE A 202 -0.45 -16.68 13.30
N GLN A 203 -0.62 -16.07 12.14
CA GLN A 203 -1.27 -14.77 12.00
C GLN A 203 -2.31 -14.84 10.89
N LEU A 204 -3.51 -14.32 11.17
CA LEU A 204 -4.57 -14.24 10.18
C LEU A 204 -4.23 -13.15 9.17
N GLY A 205 -4.21 -13.47 7.88
CA GLY A 205 -4.03 -12.52 6.80
C GLY A 205 -5.20 -11.55 6.79
N GLN A 206 -4.91 -10.27 6.99
CA GLN A 206 -5.91 -9.21 6.92
C GLN A 206 -5.61 -8.40 5.65
N ILE A 207 -6.58 -8.33 4.74
CA ILE A 207 -6.51 -7.46 3.58
C ILE A 207 -7.50 -6.33 3.84
N HIS A 208 -7.03 -5.30 4.54
CA HIS A 208 -7.73 -4.03 4.69
C HIS A 208 -6.84 -2.96 4.06
N GLY A 209 -7.39 -2.05 3.27
CA GLY A 209 -6.67 -0.86 2.82
C GLY A 209 -6.46 0.17 3.94
N GLY A 210 -7.09 -0.04 5.11
CA GLY A 210 -6.83 0.68 6.36
C GLY A 210 -5.62 0.11 7.10
N MET A 211 -4.81 1.01 7.67
CA MET A 211 -3.55 0.72 8.36
C MET A 211 -3.76 -0.13 9.63
N SER A 212 -3.71 -1.46 9.50
CA SER A 212 -3.59 -2.37 10.65
C SER A 212 -2.32 -3.21 10.52
N GLN A 213 -1.31 -2.92 11.36
CA GLN A 213 -0.01 -3.59 11.33
C GLN A 213 -0.05 -4.95 12.05
N GLN A 214 0.72 -5.89 11.55
CA GLN A 214 0.93 -7.20 12.19
C GLN A 214 2.38 -7.29 12.67
N ARG A 215 2.60 -7.58 13.95
CA ARG A 215 3.94 -7.75 14.53
C ARG A 215 4.32 -9.23 14.56
N THR A 216 5.55 -9.56 14.15
CA THR A 216 6.17 -10.85 14.44
C THR A 216 7.46 -10.60 15.22
N VAL A 217 7.70 -11.28 16.33
CA VAL A 217 8.95 -11.17 17.12
C VAL A 217 9.76 -12.46 16.96
N ILE A 218 10.93 -12.39 16.34
CA ILE A 218 11.85 -13.52 16.16
C ILE A 218 13.16 -13.24 16.91
N PRO A 219 13.50 -13.90 18.03
CA PRO A 219 14.83 -13.87 18.60
C PRO A 219 15.76 -14.75 17.76
N GLN A 220 16.81 -14.17 17.19
CA GLN A 220 17.95 -14.93 16.67
C GLN A 220 19.04 -15.06 17.75
N LYS A 221 19.64 -16.25 17.80
CA LYS A 221 21.03 -16.46 18.26
C LYS A 221 21.94 -16.18 17.07
N THR A 222 22.94 -15.34 17.29
CA THR A 222 24.01 -15.02 16.33
C THR A 222 24.70 -16.30 15.83
N CYS A 223 25.07 -16.34 14.56
CA CYS A 223 26.26 -17.10 14.14
C CYS A 223 27.50 -16.40 14.71
#